data_AF-A0A821NMK2-F1
#
_entry.id   AF-A0A821NMK2-F1
#
_cell.length_a   1.000
_cell.length_b   1.000
_cell.length_c   1.000
_cell.angle_alpha   90.00
_cell.angle_beta   90.00
_cell.angle_gamma   90.00
#
_symmetry.space_group_name_H-M   'P 1'
#
loop_
_entity.id
_entity.type
_entity.pdbx_description
1 polymer ?
#
loop_
_entity_poly.entity_id
_entity_poly.type
_entity_poly.pdbx_seq_one_letter_code
_entity_poly.pdbx_strand_id
1 'polypeptide(L)'
;MVQKLLIFSGLIISATCTFLHTAPVPIILEQFREPPVSYDFSYHVNDARTGDFKAQSEARRGDTVLGQYSLIQPDGVRRVVDYQANDLTGFLATVSNQPLINPIQINKAPQAPQTPEIQDNQISQDSQRQQQQDLQEQQQQQLQQQEQQQLQKQYHQQQHQQLQQQQLQQQQQQQQHQQQQQQQLQQQQQQFQQQQYQEEASRSTTANAGVSIENQCPNCASSTPPSISLSTVLHSYQNNPWL
;
A
#
# COMPACT_ATOMS: atom_id res chain seq x y z
N MET A 1 68.51 58.64 -35.50
CA MET A 1 68.70 57.31 -36.13
C MET A 1 67.31 56.71 -36.27
N VAL A 2 66.64 56.87 -37.41
CA VAL A 2 66.64 55.90 -38.53
C VAL A 2 66.02 54.58 -38.05
N GLN A 3 64.68 54.48 -38.06
CA GLN A 3 63.86 54.01 -39.19
C GLN A 3 63.93 52.50 -39.42
N LYS A 4 62.79 51.82 -39.17
CA LYS A 4 62.27 50.77 -40.07
C LYS A 4 60.76 50.54 -39.86
N LEU A 5 60.08 50.55 -41.00
CA LEU A 5 58.65 50.31 -41.23
C LEU A 5 58.36 48.80 -41.25
N LEU A 6 57.08 48.46 -41.48
CA LEU A 6 56.43 47.19 -41.94
C LEU A 6 55.50 46.63 -40.86
N ILE A 7 54.19 46.96 -40.85
CA ILE A 7 53.14 46.61 -41.84
C ILE A 7 53.06 45.11 -42.10
N PHE A 8 52.16 44.43 -41.38
CA PHE A 8 51.40 43.25 -41.86
C PHE A 8 50.05 43.18 -41.13
N SER A 9 49.13 44.08 -41.48
CA SER A 9 47.72 43.99 -41.11
C SER A 9 46.90 43.47 -42.30
N GLY A 10 46.32 42.28 -42.20
CA GLY A 10 45.33 41.82 -43.17
C GLY A 10 45.26 40.30 -43.33
N LEU A 11 44.13 39.74 -42.89
CA LEU A 11 43.61 38.40 -43.23
C LEU A 11 44.44 37.19 -42.75
N ILE A 12 43.89 36.36 -41.86
CA ILE A 12 43.28 35.04 -42.17
C ILE A 12 42.46 34.57 -40.94
N ILE A 13 41.14 34.47 -41.15
CA ILE A 13 40.21 33.40 -40.72
C ILE A 13 40.71 32.43 -39.62
N SER A 14 40.00 32.36 -38.49
CA SER A 14 39.40 31.10 -37.99
C SER A 14 38.63 31.32 -36.69
N ALA A 15 37.41 30.78 -36.59
CA ALA A 15 36.69 30.71 -35.33
C ALA A 15 37.14 29.47 -34.53
N THR A 16 37.55 29.66 -33.28
CA THR A 16 37.66 28.58 -32.29
C THR A 16 37.01 29.02 -30.99
N CYS A 17 35.76 28.59 -30.79
CA CYS A 17 35.06 28.70 -29.52
C CYS A 17 35.75 27.78 -28.50
N THR A 18 36.49 28.34 -27.54
CA THR A 18 37.22 27.54 -26.54
C THR A 18 36.45 27.42 -25.23
N PHE A 19 35.73 26.29 -25.13
CA PHE A 19 35.56 25.48 -23.92
C PHE A 19 35.01 26.18 -22.65
N LEU A 20 33.68 26.22 -22.55
CA LEU A 20 33.01 26.06 -21.26
C LEU A 20 33.38 24.69 -20.69
N HIS A 21 34.09 24.66 -19.57
CA HIS A 21 34.41 23.43 -18.86
C HIS A 21 33.22 22.98 -18.01
N THR A 22 32.24 22.31 -18.64
CA THR A 22 31.16 21.64 -17.91
C THR A 22 31.73 20.42 -17.19
N ALA A 23 31.89 20.51 -15.87
CA ALA A 23 32.19 19.33 -15.05
C ALA A 23 31.06 18.30 -15.23
N PRO A 24 31.38 17.02 -15.55
CA PRO A 24 30.35 16.00 -15.70
C PRO A 24 29.74 15.69 -14.34
N VAL A 25 28.47 16.07 -14.15
CA VAL A 25 27.68 15.60 -13.02
C VAL A 25 27.55 14.08 -13.15
N PRO A 26 27.91 13.28 -12.13
CA PRO A 26 27.72 11.84 -12.19
C PRO A 26 26.22 11.55 -12.25
N ILE A 27 25.75 11.04 -13.39
CA ILE A 27 24.40 10.49 -13.50
C ILE A 27 24.40 9.19 -12.70
N ILE A 28 23.95 9.27 -11.45
CA ILE A 28 23.59 8.09 -10.67
C ILE A 28 22.34 7.51 -11.31
N LEU A 29 22.54 6.58 -12.24
CA LEU A 29 21.52 5.63 -12.64
C LEU A 29 21.27 4.71 -11.44
N GLU A 30 20.44 5.16 -10.49
CA GLU A 30 19.70 4.21 -9.67
C GLU A 30 18.92 3.34 -10.65
N GLN A 31 19.35 2.09 -10.79
CA GLN A 31 18.59 1.11 -11.55
C GLN A 31 17.30 0.91 -10.78
N PHE A 32 16.23 1.55 -11.27
CA PHE A 32 14.87 1.36 -10.82
C PHE A 32 14.45 -0.07 -11.17
N ARG A 33 14.95 -1.02 -10.38
CA ARG A 33 14.71 -2.44 -10.56
C ARG A 33 13.27 -2.66 -10.15
N GLU A 34 12.40 -2.80 -11.15
CA GLU A 34 10.99 -3.10 -10.92
C GLU A 34 10.87 -4.30 -9.96
N PRO A 35 9.95 -4.24 -8.98
CA PRO A 35 9.75 -5.37 -8.08
C PRO A 35 9.33 -6.61 -8.88
N PRO A 36 9.82 -7.81 -8.53
CA PRO A 36 9.55 -9.01 -9.29
C PRO A 36 8.05 -9.27 -9.41
N VAL A 37 7.58 -9.41 -10.65
CA VAL A 37 6.16 -9.64 -10.96
C VAL A 37 5.68 -10.90 -10.25
N SER A 38 4.53 -10.80 -9.56
CA SER A 38 3.92 -11.94 -8.89
C SER A 38 2.39 -11.86 -8.95
N TYR A 39 1.77 -13.04 -9.04
CA TYR A 39 0.32 -13.23 -8.96
C TYR A 39 0.02 -14.64 -8.49
N ASP A 40 -1.22 -14.86 -8.05
CA ASP A 40 -1.79 -16.16 -7.73
C ASP A 40 -3.25 -16.14 -8.17
N PHE A 41 -3.70 -17.15 -8.91
CA PHE A 41 -5.11 -17.33 -9.23
C PHE A 41 -5.51 -18.80 -9.23
N SER A 42 -6.80 -19.05 -9.03
CA SER A 42 -7.39 -20.37 -9.22
C SER A 42 -8.86 -20.26 -9.61
N TYR A 43 -9.36 -21.26 -10.31
CA TYR A 43 -10.79 -21.44 -10.59
C TYR A 43 -11.13 -22.93 -10.64
N HIS A 44 -12.41 -23.24 -10.47
CA HIS A 44 -12.93 -24.58 -10.67
C HIS A 44 -14.34 -24.51 -11.27
N VAL A 45 -14.71 -25.57 -11.99
CA VAL A 45 -16.06 -25.82 -12.48
C VAL A 45 -16.49 -27.20 -11.98
N ASN A 46 -17.70 -27.27 -11.46
CA ASN A 46 -18.34 -28.46 -10.94
C ASN A 46 -19.82 -28.40 -11.35
N ASP A 47 -20.12 -28.79 -12.59
CA ASP A 47 -21.48 -28.90 -13.11
C ASP A 47 -21.82 -30.36 -13.43
N ALA A 48 -22.40 -31.04 -12.43
CA ALA A 48 -22.85 -32.43 -12.56
C ALA A 48 -23.93 -32.65 -13.63
N ARG A 49 -24.63 -31.60 -14.10
CA ARG A 49 -25.65 -31.71 -15.16
C ARG A 49 -25.02 -31.74 -16.55
N THR A 50 -23.87 -31.10 -16.75
CA THR A 50 -23.12 -31.16 -18.02
C THR A 50 -21.97 -32.17 -17.98
N GLY A 51 -21.58 -32.63 -16.79
CA GLY A 51 -20.38 -33.45 -16.59
C GLY A 51 -19.10 -32.63 -16.59
N ASP A 52 -19.18 -31.30 -16.48
CA ASP A 52 -18.03 -30.41 -16.51
C ASP A 52 -17.38 -30.30 -15.13
N PHE A 53 -16.32 -31.06 -14.95
CA PHE A 53 -15.49 -31.09 -13.75
C PHE A 53 -14.05 -30.74 -14.14
N LYS A 54 -13.61 -29.52 -13.82
CA LYS A 54 -12.24 -29.06 -14.05
C LYS A 54 -11.78 -28.06 -12.99
N ALA A 55 -10.48 -27.97 -12.79
CA ALA A 55 -9.86 -26.98 -11.89
C ALA A 55 -8.50 -26.53 -12.43
N GLN A 56 -8.15 -25.27 -12.19
CA GLN A 56 -6.84 -24.69 -12.46
C GLN A 56 -6.35 -23.91 -11.25
N SER A 57 -5.05 -23.96 -10.98
CA SER A 57 -4.33 -23.00 -10.15
C SER A 57 -3.02 -22.62 -10.84
N GLU A 58 -2.63 -21.35 -10.71
CA GLU A 58 -1.36 -20.85 -11.23
C GLU A 58 -0.82 -19.75 -10.32
N ALA A 59 0.50 -19.75 -10.11
CA ALA A 59 1.22 -18.73 -9.37
C ALA A 59 2.49 -18.33 -10.13
N ARG A 60 2.78 -17.02 -10.18
CA ARG A 60 4.04 -16.47 -10.70
C ARG A 60 4.86 -15.85 -9.58
N ARG A 61 6.17 -16.07 -9.61
CA ARG A 61 7.18 -15.47 -8.73
C ARG A 61 8.38 -15.06 -9.57
N GLY A 62 8.50 -13.77 -9.89
CA GLY A 62 9.55 -13.27 -10.79
C GLY A 62 9.38 -13.88 -12.18
N ASP A 63 10.34 -14.70 -12.59
CA ASP A 63 10.38 -15.32 -13.92
C ASP A 63 9.90 -16.78 -13.91
N THR A 64 9.56 -17.33 -12.74
CA THR A 64 8.98 -18.67 -12.62
C THR A 64 7.46 -18.63 -12.52
N VAL A 65 6.79 -19.37 -13.39
CA VAL A 65 5.37 -19.73 -13.28
C VAL A 65 5.26 -21.19 -12.87
N LEU A 66 4.39 -21.49 -11.92
CA LEU A 66 4.01 -22.84 -11.50
C LEU A 66 2.49 -22.95 -11.54
N GLY A 67 1.97 -24.09 -11.96
CA GLY A 67 0.53 -24.34 -11.87
C GLY A 67 0.12 -25.78 -12.10
N GLN A 68 -1.16 -26.02 -11.88
CA GLN A 68 -1.82 -27.29 -12.17
C GLN A 68 -3.11 -27.03 -12.94
N TYR A 69 -3.42 -27.90 -13.89
CA TYR A 69 -4.75 -28.01 -14.49
C TYR A 69 -5.25 -29.44 -14.33
N SER A 70 -6.55 -29.62 -14.11
CA SER A 70 -7.18 -30.94 -14.15
C SER A 70 -8.56 -30.90 -14.77
N LEU A 71 -8.92 -31.98 -15.46
CA LEU A 71 -10.25 -32.20 -16.02
C LEU A 71 -10.64 -33.67 -15.92
N ILE A 72 -11.93 -33.94 -16.00
CA ILE A 72 -12.47 -35.28 -16.23
C ILE A 72 -12.66 -35.51 -17.72
N GLN A 73 -12.05 -36.56 -18.24
CA GLN A 73 -12.16 -36.98 -19.64
C GLN A 73 -13.47 -37.76 -19.89
N PRO A 74 -13.90 -37.88 -21.17
CA PRO A 74 -15.09 -38.66 -21.54
C PRO A 74 -15.02 -40.17 -21.22
N ASP A 75 -13.81 -40.70 -21.01
CA ASP A 75 -13.55 -42.09 -20.61
C ASP A 75 -13.61 -42.29 -19.07
N GLY A 76 -13.93 -41.24 -18.30
CA GLY A 76 -13.94 -41.29 -16.84
C GLY A 76 -12.55 -41.20 -16.22
N VAL A 77 -11.51 -40.81 -16.96
CA VAL A 77 -10.17 -40.60 -16.40
C VAL A 77 -9.99 -39.13 -16.00
N ARG A 78 -9.55 -38.89 -14.77
CA ARG A 78 -9.06 -37.57 -14.35
C ARG A 78 -7.67 -37.35 -14.94
N ARG A 79 -7.56 -36.40 -15.87
CA ARG A 79 -6.27 -35.88 -16.31
C ARG A 79 -5.82 -34.77 -15.38
N VAL A 80 -4.58 -34.86 -14.92
CA VAL A 80 -3.86 -33.80 -14.20
C VAL A 80 -2.66 -33.40 -15.03
N VAL A 81 -2.40 -32.10 -15.12
CA VAL A 81 -1.23 -31.51 -15.77
C VAL A 81 -0.58 -30.56 -14.79
N ASP A 82 0.55 -30.95 -14.22
CA ASP A 82 1.42 -30.07 -13.44
C ASP A 82 2.40 -29.40 -14.40
N TYR A 83 2.52 -28.07 -14.36
CA TYR A 83 3.37 -27.31 -15.28
C TYR A 83 4.25 -26.28 -14.58
N GLN A 84 5.42 -26.05 -15.18
CA GLN A 84 6.39 -25.04 -14.79
C GLN A 84 6.85 -24.30 -16.05
N ALA A 85 6.99 -22.98 -15.97
CA ALA A 85 7.68 -22.19 -16.99
C ALA A 85 8.72 -21.27 -16.34
N ASN A 86 9.92 -21.21 -16.92
CA ASN A 86 10.97 -20.24 -16.58
C ASN A 86 11.93 -20.08 -17.76
N ASP A 87 12.77 -19.05 -17.73
CA ASP A 87 13.70 -18.71 -18.83
C ASP A 87 14.81 -19.75 -19.08
N LEU A 88 15.12 -20.61 -18.10
CA LEU A 88 16.19 -21.61 -18.21
C LEU A 88 15.71 -22.92 -18.85
N THR A 89 14.53 -23.41 -18.45
CA THR A 89 13.99 -24.70 -18.92
C THR A 89 12.88 -24.56 -19.95
N GLY A 90 12.40 -23.33 -20.21
CA GLY A 90 11.17 -23.12 -20.95
C GLY A 90 9.95 -23.70 -20.22
N PHE A 91 8.93 -24.09 -20.99
CA PHE A 91 7.73 -24.75 -20.48
C PHE A 91 7.95 -26.26 -20.34
N LEU A 92 7.77 -26.76 -19.12
CA LEU A 92 7.76 -28.18 -18.77
C LEU A 92 6.38 -28.56 -18.23
N ALA A 93 5.86 -29.73 -18.61
CA ALA A 93 4.60 -30.25 -18.08
C ALA A 93 4.65 -31.77 -17.88
N THR A 94 4.11 -32.23 -16.75
CA THR A 94 3.94 -33.64 -16.41
C THR A 94 2.45 -33.96 -16.44
N VAL A 95 2.06 -34.97 -17.22
CA VAL A 95 0.66 -35.40 -17.35
C VAL A 95 0.44 -36.70 -16.59
N SER A 96 -0.53 -36.71 -15.69
CA SER A 96 -1.00 -37.90 -14.97
C SER A 96 -2.44 -38.20 -15.35
N ASN A 97 -2.74 -39.48 -15.58
CA ASN A 97 -4.07 -39.98 -15.94
C ASN A 97 -4.52 -40.92 -14.81
N GLN A 98 -5.43 -40.44 -13.96
CA GLN A 98 -5.94 -41.16 -12.78
C GLN A 98 -7.36 -41.68 -13.08
N PRO A 99 -7.65 -42.99 -12.96
CA PRO A 99 -9.01 -43.49 -13.18
C PRO A 99 -9.97 -42.93 -12.10
N LEU A 100 -11.16 -42.48 -12.49
CA LEU A 100 -12.23 -42.18 -11.52
C LEU A 100 -12.98 -43.46 -11.17
N ILE A 101 -12.89 -43.88 -9.91
CA ILE A 101 -13.64 -45.05 -9.42
C ILE A 101 -15.03 -44.59 -8.95
N ASN A 102 -15.93 -44.31 -9.92
CA ASN A 102 -17.36 -44.15 -9.66
C ASN A 102 -18.20 -44.44 -10.92
N PRO A 103 -18.86 -45.61 -11.03
CA PRO A 103 -19.68 -45.97 -12.18
C PRO A 103 -21.10 -45.41 -12.09
N ILE A 104 -21.44 -44.45 -12.95
CA ILE A 104 -22.85 -44.12 -13.22
C ILE A 104 -23.44 -45.18 -14.15
N GLN A 105 -24.33 -46.01 -13.60
CA GLN A 105 -25.01 -47.09 -14.31
C GLN A 105 -25.99 -46.56 -15.37
N ILE A 106 -25.60 -46.62 -16.66
CA ILE A 106 -26.51 -46.45 -17.79
C ILE A 106 -27.13 -47.80 -18.17
N ASN A 107 -28.30 -48.08 -17.60
CA ASN A 107 -29.04 -49.33 -17.80
C ASN A 107 -29.50 -49.54 -19.26
N LYS A 108 -28.97 -50.57 -19.94
CA LYS A 108 -29.68 -51.25 -21.04
C LYS A 108 -29.22 -52.71 -21.22
N ALA A 109 -30.14 -53.65 -21.00
CA ALA A 109 -30.02 -55.09 -21.30
C ALA A 109 -30.92 -55.42 -22.54
N PRO A 110 -30.85 -56.59 -23.22
CA PRO A 110 -30.48 -57.96 -22.77
C PRO A 110 -29.35 -58.63 -23.64
N GLN A 111 -28.87 -59.89 -23.48
CA GLN A 111 -29.18 -61.02 -22.57
C GLN A 111 -27.94 -61.95 -22.36
N ALA A 112 -28.11 -63.16 -21.80
CA ALA A 112 -27.06 -64.13 -21.42
C ALA A 112 -26.73 -65.19 -22.51
N PRO A 113 -25.66 -66.00 -22.33
CA PRO A 113 -25.76 -67.29 -21.60
C PRO A 113 -24.68 -67.52 -20.51
N GLN A 114 -24.85 -68.58 -19.71
CA GLN A 114 -24.12 -68.86 -18.46
C GLN A 114 -22.87 -69.75 -18.61
N THR A 115 -21.84 -69.50 -17.79
CA THR A 115 -20.70 -70.40 -17.50
C THR A 115 -20.18 -70.14 -16.06
N PRO A 116 -19.29 -70.96 -15.47
CA PRO A 116 -19.47 -71.47 -14.11
C PRO A 116 -19.16 -70.48 -12.98
N GLU A 117 -19.93 -70.60 -11.89
CA GLU A 117 -19.57 -70.05 -10.57
C GLU A 117 -18.23 -70.65 -10.09
N ILE A 118 -17.22 -69.81 -9.79
CA ILE A 118 -16.43 -69.68 -8.53
C ILE A 118 -15.30 -68.66 -8.81
N GLN A 119 -15.57 -67.35 -8.69
CA GLN A 119 -14.56 -66.28 -8.47
C GLN A 119 -15.17 -64.89 -8.14
N ASP A 120 -16.47 -64.69 -8.39
CA ASP A 120 -17.09 -63.34 -8.49
C ASP A 120 -17.17 -62.54 -7.16
N ASN A 121 -17.32 -63.22 -6.02
CA ASN A 121 -17.49 -62.57 -4.72
C ASN A 121 -16.24 -61.83 -4.21
N GLN A 122 -15.02 -62.22 -4.61
CA GLN A 122 -13.81 -61.52 -4.18
C GLN A 122 -13.61 -60.20 -4.95
N ILE A 123 -13.86 -60.21 -6.27
CA ILE A 123 -13.74 -59.02 -7.13
C ILE A 123 -14.73 -57.92 -6.70
N SER A 124 -15.95 -58.32 -6.29
CA SER A 124 -16.92 -57.38 -5.70
C SER A 124 -16.47 -56.80 -4.36
N GLN A 125 -15.86 -57.59 -3.46
CA GLN A 125 -15.36 -57.10 -2.17
C GLN A 125 -14.15 -56.18 -2.31
N ASP A 126 -13.23 -56.49 -3.24
CA ASP A 126 -12.08 -55.63 -3.52
C ASP A 126 -12.52 -54.32 -4.16
N SER A 127 -13.43 -54.35 -5.14
CA SER A 127 -14.01 -53.13 -5.73
C SER A 127 -14.74 -52.27 -4.69
N GLN A 128 -15.48 -52.88 -3.75
CA GLN A 128 -16.13 -52.16 -2.66
C GLN A 128 -15.13 -51.52 -1.69
N ARG A 129 -14.05 -52.23 -1.32
CA ARG A 129 -12.98 -51.65 -0.48
C ARG A 129 -12.28 -50.49 -1.18
N GLN A 130 -11.99 -50.63 -2.46
CA GLN A 130 -11.28 -49.62 -3.23
C GLN A 130 -12.12 -48.34 -3.36
N GLN A 131 -13.40 -48.47 -3.76
CA GLN A 131 -14.34 -47.34 -3.77
C GLN A 131 -14.49 -46.69 -2.38
N GLN A 132 -14.43 -47.46 -1.30
CA GLN A 132 -14.50 -46.95 0.07
C GLN A 132 -13.22 -46.22 0.50
N GLN A 133 -12.04 -46.64 0.01
CA GLN A 133 -10.77 -45.93 0.16
C GLN A 133 -10.75 -44.62 -0.64
N ASP A 134 -11.20 -44.63 -1.90
CA ASP A 134 -11.26 -43.42 -2.74
C ASP A 134 -12.19 -42.36 -2.13
N LEU A 135 -13.34 -42.78 -1.57
CA LEU A 135 -14.26 -41.89 -0.88
C LEU A 135 -13.63 -41.27 0.38
N GLN A 136 -12.78 -42.03 1.08
CA GLN A 136 -12.07 -41.60 2.28
C GLN A 136 -10.93 -40.64 1.94
N GLU A 137 -10.15 -40.90 0.88
CA GLU A 137 -9.15 -39.96 0.35
C GLU A 137 -9.80 -38.68 -0.16
N GLN A 138 -10.93 -38.76 -0.88
CA GLN A 138 -11.67 -37.59 -1.36
C GLN A 138 -12.16 -36.72 -0.18
N GLN A 139 -12.66 -37.35 0.89
CA GLN A 139 -13.06 -36.64 2.11
C GLN A 139 -11.84 -35.99 2.81
N GLN A 140 -10.69 -36.67 2.84
CA GLN A 140 -9.46 -36.14 3.42
C GLN A 140 -8.89 -34.96 2.61
N GLN A 141 -8.90 -35.04 1.27
CA GLN A 141 -8.55 -33.91 0.39
C GLN A 141 -9.51 -32.74 0.58
N GLN A 142 -10.81 -32.98 0.73
CA GLN A 142 -11.79 -31.93 0.98
C GLN A 142 -11.56 -31.21 2.31
N LEU A 143 -11.23 -31.96 3.38
CA LEU A 143 -10.85 -31.40 4.68
C LEU A 143 -9.56 -30.57 4.57
N GLN A 144 -8.53 -31.08 3.90
CA GLN A 144 -7.26 -30.36 3.71
C GLN A 144 -7.46 -29.07 2.89
N GLN A 145 -8.33 -29.10 1.88
CA GLN A 145 -8.67 -27.92 1.08
C GLN A 145 -9.50 -26.91 1.87
N GLN A 146 -10.39 -27.34 2.77
CA GLN A 146 -11.07 -26.44 3.71
C GLN A 146 -10.10 -25.81 4.71
N GLU A 147 -9.14 -26.57 5.23
CA GLU A 147 -8.10 -26.07 6.15
C GLU A 147 -7.23 -25.01 5.48
N GLN A 148 -6.77 -25.25 4.23
CA GLN A 148 -6.05 -24.25 3.44
C GLN A 148 -6.87 -22.98 3.20
N GLN A 149 -8.17 -23.11 2.88
CA GLN A 149 -9.05 -21.94 2.73
C GLN A 149 -9.25 -21.17 4.04
N GLN A 150 -9.33 -21.86 5.18
CA GLN A 150 -9.42 -21.20 6.50
C GLN A 150 -8.12 -20.46 6.83
N LEU A 151 -6.96 -21.09 6.61
CA LEU A 151 -5.64 -20.48 6.81
C LEU A 151 -5.46 -19.24 5.91
N GLN A 152 -5.87 -19.32 4.64
CA GLN A 152 -5.80 -18.19 3.71
C GLN A 152 -6.71 -17.02 4.16
N LYS A 153 -7.93 -17.31 4.62
CA LYS A 153 -8.84 -16.30 5.21
C LYS A 153 -8.23 -15.66 6.46
N GLN A 154 -7.65 -16.46 7.36
CA GLN A 154 -6.99 -15.98 8.57
C GLN A 154 -5.80 -15.07 8.25
N TYR A 155 -4.97 -15.43 7.28
CA TYR A 155 -3.85 -14.60 6.82
C TYR A 155 -4.34 -13.26 6.26
N HIS A 156 -5.37 -13.28 5.41
CA HIS A 156 -5.94 -12.05 4.83
C HIS A 156 -6.55 -11.14 5.92
N GLN A 157 -7.24 -11.73 6.90
CA GLN A 157 -7.79 -11.02 8.06
C GLN A 157 -6.68 -10.38 8.90
N GLN A 158 -5.58 -11.11 9.14
CA GLN A 158 -4.43 -10.59 9.90
C GLN A 158 -3.77 -9.41 9.18
N GLN A 159 -3.59 -9.47 7.86
CA GLN A 159 -3.06 -8.34 7.09
C GLN A 159 -3.99 -7.11 7.14
N HIS A 160 -5.31 -7.30 7.02
CA HIS A 160 -6.27 -6.20 7.18
C HIS A 160 -6.18 -5.56 8.58
N GLN A 161 -6.06 -6.37 9.62
CA GLN A 161 -5.94 -5.90 11.00
C GLN A 161 -4.61 -5.14 11.25
N GLN A 162 -3.52 -5.55 10.61
CA GLN A 162 -2.24 -4.82 10.65
C GLN A 162 -2.33 -3.48 9.92
N LEU A 163 -2.91 -3.45 8.71
CA LEU A 163 -3.08 -2.21 7.94
C LEU A 163 -3.96 -1.19 8.70
N GLN A 164 -5.03 -1.65 9.34
CA GLN A 164 -5.91 -0.79 10.16
C GLN A 164 -5.15 -0.20 11.37
N GLN A 165 -4.31 -0.98 12.04
CA GLN A 165 -3.45 -0.47 13.13
C GLN A 165 -2.43 0.56 12.62
N GLN A 166 -1.82 0.32 11.45
CA GLN A 166 -0.87 1.26 10.84
C GLN A 166 -1.54 2.59 10.47
N GLN A 167 -2.74 2.55 9.90
CA GLN A 167 -3.52 3.76 9.60
C GLN A 167 -3.88 4.55 10.87
N LEU A 168 -4.31 3.86 11.94
CA LEU A 168 -4.60 4.49 13.23
C LEU A 168 -3.35 5.15 13.83
N GLN A 169 -2.19 4.49 13.74
CA GLN A 169 -0.92 5.04 14.21
C GLN A 169 -0.50 6.29 13.43
N GLN A 170 -0.63 6.27 12.09
CA GLN A 170 -0.38 7.46 11.26
C GLN A 170 -1.34 8.61 11.61
N GLN A 171 -2.63 8.33 11.83
CA GLN A 171 -3.60 9.35 12.22
C GLN A 171 -3.25 9.98 13.57
N GLN A 172 -2.81 9.19 14.56
CA GLN A 172 -2.33 9.70 15.85
C GLN A 172 -1.09 10.58 15.69
N GLN A 173 -0.12 10.17 14.86
CA GLN A 173 1.08 10.98 14.57
C GLN A 173 0.72 12.31 13.90
N GLN A 174 -0.20 12.31 12.94
CA GLN A 174 -0.70 13.54 12.31
C GLN A 174 -1.39 14.47 13.32
N GLN A 175 -2.23 13.94 14.21
CA GLN A 175 -2.87 14.72 15.28
C GLN A 175 -1.85 15.31 16.26
N GLN A 176 -0.86 14.53 16.69
CA GLN A 176 0.23 15.02 17.56
C GLN A 176 1.04 16.14 16.87
N HIS A 177 1.37 15.97 15.59
CA HIS A 177 2.09 16.99 14.83
C HIS A 177 1.25 18.28 14.68
N GLN A 178 -0.05 18.16 14.41
CA GLN A 178 -0.96 19.30 14.32
C GLN A 178 -1.10 20.04 15.67
N GLN A 179 -1.16 19.31 16.79
CA GLN A 179 -1.14 19.90 18.13
C GLN A 179 0.18 20.64 18.41
N GLN A 180 1.33 20.07 18.02
CA GLN A 180 2.63 20.74 18.16
C GLN A 180 2.70 22.04 17.33
N GLN A 181 2.21 22.03 16.08
CA GLN A 181 2.13 23.24 15.27
C GLN A 181 1.23 24.31 15.91
N GLN A 182 0.06 23.94 16.45
CA GLN A 182 -0.83 24.86 17.15
C GLN A 182 -0.16 25.46 18.40
N GLN A 183 0.56 24.65 19.19
CA GLN A 183 1.31 25.13 20.35
C GLN A 183 2.43 26.11 19.94
N GLN A 184 3.15 25.84 18.85
CA GLN A 184 4.17 26.76 18.32
C GLN A 184 3.56 28.09 17.85
N LEU A 185 2.42 28.05 17.15
CA LEU A 185 1.67 29.26 16.75
C LEU A 185 1.22 30.07 17.98
N GLN A 186 0.74 29.39 19.02
CA GLN A 186 0.30 30.05 20.26
C GLN A 186 1.48 30.69 21.00
N GLN A 187 2.64 30.02 21.04
CA GLN A 187 3.87 30.59 21.61
C GLN A 187 4.37 31.80 20.81
N GLN A 188 4.35 31.76 19.47
CA GLN A 188 4.69 32.93 18.65
C GLN A 188 3.74 34.11 18.90
N GLN A 189 2.43 33.87 18.99
CA GLN A 189 1.47 34.93 19.32
C GLN A 189 1.72 35.54 20.71
N GLN A 190 2.02 34.72 21.71
CA GLN A 190 2.39 35.20 23.05
C GLN A 190 3.69 36.02 23.04
N GLN A 191 4.71 35.58 22.30
CA GLN A 191 5.97 36.33 22.14
C GLN A 191 5.74 37.68 21.45
N PHE A 192 4.95 37.70 20.37
CA PHE A 192 4.59 38.94 19.68
C PHE A 192 3.81 39.91 20.59
N GLN A 193 2.86 39.39 21.37
CA GLN A 193 2.10 40.20 22.33
C GLN A 193 2.99 40.77 23.44
N GLN A 194 3.98 40.00 23.94
CA GLN A 194 4.98 40.51 24.90
C GLN A 194 5.87 41.59 24.29
N GLN A 195 6.30 41.45 23.04
CA GLN A 195 7.08 42.47 22.33
C GLN A 195 6.29 43.77 22.17
N GLN A 196 5.03 43.69 21.76
CA GLN A 196 4.14 44.86 21.66
C GLN A 196 3.97 45.56 23.02
N TYR A 197 3.73 44.81 24.10
CA TYR A 197 3.63 45.36 25.46
C TYR A 197 4.94 46.06 25.91
N GLN A 198 6.10 45.47 25.60
CA GLN A 198 7.41 46.08 25.89
C GLN A 198 7.64 47.36 25.07
N GLU A 199 7.26 47.38 23.78
CA GLU A 199 7.35 48.58 22.95
C GLU A 199 6.45 49.70 23.50
N GLU A 200 5.21 49.39 23.87
CA GLU A 200 4.25 50.34 24.43
C GLU A 200 4.71 50.89 25.80
N ALA A 201 5.24 50.03 26.69
CA ALA A 201 5.85 50.44 27.94
C ALA A 201 7.09 51.36 27.73
N SER A 202 7.90 51.09 26.71
CA SER A 202 9.05 51.93 26.35
C SER A 202 8.62 53.33 25.86
N ARG A 203 7.55 53.41 25.05
CA ARG A 203 6.98 54.68 24.58
C ARG A 203 6.44 55.54 25.72
N SER A 204 5.79 54.93 26.71
CA SER A 204 5.30 55.61 27.92
C SER A 204 6.44 56.25 28.76
N THR A 205 7.63 55.65 28.73
CA THR A 205 8.81 56.17 29.43
C THR A 205 9.39 57.41 28.74
N THR A 206 9.44 57.43 27.40
CA THR A 206 9.92 58.59 26.62
C THR A 206 8.93 59.75 26.63
N ALA A 207 7.62 59.48 26.71
CA ALA A 207 6.58 60.51 26.80
C ALA A 207 6.66 61.36 28.09
N ASN A 208 7.18 60.80 29.19
CA ASN A 208 7.42 61.52 30.45
C ASN A 208 8.81 62.19 30.53
N ALA A 209 9.70 61.99 29.56
CA ALA A 209 11.02 62.63 29.50
C ALA A 209 11.00 63.99 28.76
N GLY A 210 9.82 64.47 28.33
CA GLY A 210 9.66 65.55 27.36
C GLY A 210 8.68 66.67 27.72
N VAL A 211 8.38 66.89 29.00
CA VAL A 211 7.57 68.05 29.46
C VAL A 211 8.23 68.78 30.63
N SER A 212 9.42 69.33 30.38
CA SER A 212 9.93 70.46 31.16
C SER A 212 9.27 71.76 30.66
N ILE A 213 7.95 71.89 30.85
CA ILE A 213 7.28 73.18 30.69
C ILE A 213 7.51 73.98 31.98
N GLU A 214 8.57 74.79 31.92
CA GLU A 214 8.65 76.15 32.46
C GLU A 214 7.73 76.48 33.64
N ASN A 215 8.10 76.00 34.83
CA ASN A 215 7.53 76.48 36.09
C ASN A 215 8.04 77.91 36.39
N GLN A 216 7.46 78.90 35.73
CA GLN A 216 7.32 80.26 36.26
C GLN A 216 5.85 80.52 36.60
N CYS A 217 5.47 80.16 37.83
CA CYS A 217 4.28 80.67 38.50
C CYS A 217 4.65 81.03 39.95
N PRO A 218 4.91 82.32 40.25
CA PRO A 218 5.11 82.75 41.62
C PRO A 218 3.77 82.75 42.37
N ASN A 219 3.67 81.94 43.42
CA ASN A 219 2.52 81.74 44.33
C ASN A 219 1.22 81.14 43.73
N CYS A 220 0.99 79.85 44.02
CA CYS A 220 -0.30 79.22 44.34
C CYS A 220 0.02 77.80 44.89
N ALA A 221 -0.01 77.54 46.20
CA ALA A 221 -1.18 77.31 47.05
C ALA A 221 -1.97 76.01 46.72
N SER A 222 -1.60 74.93 47.42
CA SER A 222 -2.41 73.78 47.89
C SER A 222 -3.77 73.44 47.22
N SER A 223 -3.88 72.21 46.70
CA SER A 223 -5.09 71.36 46.89
C SER A 223 -4.81 69.87 46.65
N THR A 224 -5.62 69.03 47.29
CA THR A 224 -5.54 67.56 47.41
C THR A 224 -5.85 66.77 46.12
N PRO A 225 -5.42 65.50 46.00
CA PRO A 225 -5.77 64.63 44.88
C PRO A 225 -7.21 64.06 45.02
N PRO A 226 -7.96 63.87 43.91
CA PRO A 226 -9.20 63.11 43.92
C PRO A 226 -8.94 61.59 43.82
N SER A 227 -9.76 60.83 44.53
CA SER A 227 -9.79 59.37 44.57
C SER A 227 -11.05 58.82 43.86
N ILE A 228 -11.13 57.49 43.69
CA ILE A 228 -12.34 56.72 43.28
C ILE A 228 -12.61 56.83 41.75
N SER A 229 -13.04 55.79 41.00
CA SER A 229 -13.72 54.54 41.37
C SER A 229 -13.28 53.29 40.60
N LEU A 230 -13.33 52.14 41.29
CA LEU A 230 -13.56 50.82 40.69
C LEU A 230 -15.06 50.51 40.81
N SER A 231 -15.81 50.47 39.71
CA SER A 231 -17.20 50.01 39.69
C SER A 231 -17.63 49.48 38.32
N THR A 232 -17.53 48.17 38.19
CA THR A 232 -18.45 47.25 37.51
C THR A 232 -19.48 47.84 36.54
N VAL A 233 -19.37 47.46 35.26
CA VAL A 233 -20.53 47.10 34.43
C VAL A 233 -20.31 45.68 33.92
N LEU A 234 -21.08 44.74 34.46
CA LEU A 234 -21.21 43.37 33.96
C LEU A 234 -22.49 43.25 33.10
N HIS A 235 -22.45 42.25 32.20
CA HIS A 235 -23.56 41.57 31.52
C HIS A 235 -24.01 42.03 30.12
N SER A 236 -24.07 40.97 29.26
CA SER A 236 -24.98 40.69 28.14
C SER A 236 -24.97 41.67 26.94
N TYR A 237 -24.90 41.24 25.68
CA TYR A 237 -25.58 40.15 24.95
C TYR A 237 -24.59 39.60 23.88
N GLN A 238 -24.38 38.30 23.67
CA GLN A 238 -25.30 37.25 23.19
C GLN A 238 -25.63 37.32 21.68
N ASN A 239 -25.11 36.33 20.96
CA ASN A 239 -25.50 35.82 19.62
C ASN A 239 -25.50 36.77 18.41
N ASN A 240 -24.71 36.42 17.39
CA ASN A 240 -25.32 35.84 16.19
C ASN A 240 -24.34 34.97 15.37
N PRO A 241 -24.82 33.86 14.76
CA PRO A 241 -24.10 33.09 13.75
C PRO A 241 -24.30 33.68 12.33
N TRP A 242 -23.69 33.03 11.33
CA TRP A 242 -23.68 33.34 9.89
C TRP A 242 -22.64 34.37 9.42
N LEU A 243 -21.45 33.86 9.10
CA LEU A 243 -20.81 33.97 7.78
C LEU A 243 -19.79 32.83 7.60
#